data_AF-A0A8G2BXK6-F1
#
_entry.id   AF-A0A8G2BXK6-F1
#
_cell.length_a   1.000
_cell.length_b   1.000
_cell.length_c   1.000
_cell.angle_alpha   90.00
_cell.angle_beta   90.00
_cell.angle_gamma   90.00
#
_symmetry.space_group_name_H-M   'P 1'
#
loop_
_entity.id
_entity.type
_entity.pdbx_description
1 polymer ?
#
loop_
_entity_poly.entity_id
_entity_poly.type
_entity_poly.pdbx_seq_one_letter_code
_entity_poly.pdbx_strand_id
1 'polypeptide(L)'
;MASELTIRFKEAYDYLLSMGEVTGYKDFATKIGISTSMITEIFKGRSNVGATALQNIVLIFKIDGNWLLAGIGEITQNNAAEQLNSPSEAKKVLLNTQKDESILYKIYKEKDEEVGNLKEYIGRLKAYIEFLENKKQKEEIE
;
A
#
# COMPACT_ATOMS: atom_id res chain seq x y z
N MET A 1 -5.02 19.91 13.88
CA MET A 1 -4.40 18.59 13.72
C MET A 1 -5.54 17.62 13.44
N ALA A 2 -5.50 16.87 12.33
CA ALA A 2 -6.54 15.88 12.06
C ALA A 2 -6.40 14.73 13.07
N SER A 3 -7.51 14.17 13.54
CA SER A 3 -7.46 13.00 14.41
C SER A 3 -7.01 11.77 13.61
N GLU A 4 -6.37 10.82 14.30
CA GLU A 4 -6.00 9.51 13.74
C GLU A 4 -7.21 8.80 13.09
N LEU A 5 -8.40 8.97 13.68
CA LEU A 5 -9.65 8.46 13.13
C LEU A 5 -10.00 9.11 11.78
N THR A 6 -9.83 10.43 11.66
CA THR A 6 -10.06 11.15 10.40
C THR A 6 -9.02 10.77 9.34
N ILE A 7 -7.79 10.42 9.73
CA ILE A 7 -6.77 9.90 8.82
C ILE A 7 -7.23 8.55 8.24
N ARG A 8 -7.60 7.60 9.10
CA ARG A 8 -8.10 6.28 8.65
C ARG A 8 -9.39 6.35 7.85
N PHE A 9 -10.26 7.32 8.16
CA PHE A 9 -11.44 7.57 7.33
C PHE A 9 -11.09 8.01 5.90
N LYS A 10 -10.03 8.82 5.73
CA LYS A 10 -9.53 9.21 4.40
C LYS A 10 -8.88 8.03 3.70
N GLU A 11 -8.08 7.24 4.41
CA GLU A 11 -7.47 6.02 3.87
C GLU A 11 -8.54 5.01 3.42
N ALA A 12 -9.63 4.84 4.19
CA ALA A 12 -10.77 4.03 3.77
C ALA A 12 -11.40 4.54 2.47
N TYR A 13 -11.56 5.86 2.33
CA TYR A 13 -12.04 6.45 1.08
C TYR A 13 -11.10 6.18 -0.10
N ASP A 14 -9.79 6.40 0.07
CA ASP A 14 -8.79 6.22 -0.98
C ASP A 14 -8.71 4.75 -1.43
N TYR A 15 -8.80 3.82 -0.47
CA TYR A 15 -8.90 2.39 -0.74
C TYR A 15 -10.13 2.06 -1.60
N LEU A 16 -11.33 2.53 -1.19
CA LEU A 16 -12.56 2.28 -1.93
C LEU A 16 -12.56 2.90 -3.32
N LEU A 17 -11.92 4.07 -3.47
CA LEU A 17 -11.74 4.71 -4.76
C LEU A 17 -10.82 3.87 -5.65
N SER A 18 -9.71 3.35 -5.11
CA SER A 18 -8.77 2.51 -5.86
C SER A 18 -9.38 1.17 -6.32
N MET A 19 -10.30 0.62 -5.52
CA MET A 19 -11.04 -0.61 -5.84
C MET A 19 -12.21 -0.38 -6.81
N GLY A 20 -12.55 0.88 -7.11
CA GLY A 20 -13.72 1.24 -7.92
C GLY A 20 -15.06 1.08 -7.21
N GLU A 21 -15.05 0.86 -5.88
CA GLU A 21 -16.24 0.76 -5.04
C GLU A 21 -16.94 2.11 -4.88
N VAL A 22 -16.21 3.22 -5.05
CA VAL A 22 -16.78 4.56 -5.13
C VAL A 22 -16.19 5.34 -6.29
N THR A 23 -16.97 6.25 -6.85
CA THR A 23 -16.55 7.10 -7.98
C THR A 23 -16.02 8.47 -7.57
N GLY A 24 -16.14 8.83 -6.28
CA GLY A 24 -15.63 10.08 -5.72
C GLY A 24 -16.40 10.52 -4.46
N TYR A 25 -16.11 11.73 -3.97
CA TYR A 25 -16.67 12.24 -2.71
C TYR A 25 -18.19 12.26 -2.64
N LYS A 26 -18.88 12.61 -3.73
CA LYS A 26 -20.34 12.66 -3.74
C LYS A 26 -20.97 11.29 -3.55
N ASP A 27 -20.43 10.31 -4.28
CA ASP A 27 -20.89 8.92 -4.23
C ASP A 27 -20.58 8.30 -2.86
N PHE A 28 -19.34 8.46 -2.38
CA PHE A 28 -18.95 8.00 -1.05
C PHE A 28 -19.81 8.59 0.07
N ALA A 29 -20.02 9.92 0.06
CA ALA A 29 -20.88 10.59 1.05
C ALA A 29 -22.31 10.06 1.05
N THR A 30 -22.87 9.83 -0.15
CA THR A 30 -24.21 9.28 -0.31
C THR A 30 -24.30 7.87 0.25
N LYS A 31 -23.33 7.00 -0.06
CA LYS A 31 -23.29 5.62 0.43
C LYS A 31 -23.17 5.55 1.95
N ILE A 32 -22.34 6.38 2.57
CA ILE A 32 -22.14 6.37 4.03
C ILE A 32 -23.18 7.21 4.79
N GLY A 33 -24.14 7.82 4.09
CA GLY A 33 -25.26 8.54 4.70
C GLY A 33 -24.91 9.91 5.26
N ILE A 34 -23.96 10.63 4.66
CA ILE A 34 -23.62 12.01 5.03
C ILE A 34 -23.78 12.96 3.85
N SER A 35 -23.88 14.27 4.13
CA SER A 35 -23.96 15.28 3.08
C SER A 35 -22.61 15.53 2.42
N THR A 36 -22.64 16.01 1.17
CA THR A 36 -21.43 16.45 0.45
C THR A 36 -20.73 17.62 1.13
N SER A 37 -21.45 18.47 1.87
CA SER A 37 -20.82 19.52 2.66
C SER A 37 -20.02 18.92 3.82
N MET A 38 -20.61 17.98 4.54
CA MET A 38 -19.99 17.34 5.71
C MET A 38 -18.71 16.60 5.35
N ILE A 39 -18.70 15.84 4.25
CA ILE A 39 -17.49 15.18 3.77
C ILE A 39 -16.38 16.22 3.48
N THR A 40 -16.69 17.38 2.87
CA THR A 40 -15.65 18.39 2.60
C THR A 40 -15.11 19.02 3.88
N GLU A 41 -15.93 19.20 4.92
CA GLU A 41 -15.49 19.72 6.21
C GLU A 41 -14.58 18.72 6.94
N ILE A 42 -14.95 17.44 6.94
CA ILE A 42 -14.12 16.36 7.48
C ILE A 42 -12.76 16.31 6.76
N PHE A 43 -12.76 16.34 5.43
CA PHE A 43 -11.51 16.26 4.66
C PHE A 43 -10.60 17.47 4.89
N LYS A 44 -11.18 18.66 5.13
CA LYS A 44 -10.45 19.87 5.53
C LYS A 44 -10.05 19.91 7.00
N GLY A 45 -10.42 18.90 7.80
CA GLY A 45 -10.10 18.81 9.22
C GLY A 45 -10.90 19.80 10.09
N ARG A 46 -12.05 20.27 9.61
CA ARG A 46 -12.94 21.19 10.34
C ARG A 46 -14.02 20.46 11.14
N SER A 47 -14.25 19.19 10.85
CA SER A 47 -15.23 18.36 11.53
C SER A 47 -14.69 16.96 11.77
N ASN A 48 -15.17 16.31 12.83
CA ASN A 48 -14.92 14.89 13.09
C ASN A 48 -15.90 14.02 12.31
N VAL A 49 -15.51 12.77 12.08
CA VAL A 49 -16.37 11.78 11.46
C VAL A 49 -17.45 11.35 12.46
N GLY A 50 -18.71 11.38 12.03
CA GLY A 50 -19.83 10.91 12.85
C GLY A 50 -19.89 9.37 12.96
N ALA A 51 -20.39 8.87 14.08
CA ALA A 51 -20.50 7.43 14.35
C ALA A 51 -21.30 6.67 13.28
N THR A 52 -22.40 7.26 12.79
CA THR A 52 -23.23 6.67 11.71
C THR A 52 -22.43 6.45 10.43
N ALA A 53 -21.56 7.40 10.05
CA ALA A 53 -20.73 7.28 8.86
C ALA A 53 -19.72 6.14 9.01
N LEU A 54 -19.07 6.03 10.18
CA LEU A 54 -18.13 4.95 10.49
C LEU A 54 -18.81 3.58 10.47
N GLN A 55 -19.99 3.47 11.09
CA GLN A 55 -20.78 2.25 11.07
C GLN A 55 -21.14 1.84 9.64
N ASN A 56 -21.60 2.79 8.83
CA ASN A 56 -21.95 2.52 7.44
C ASN A 56 -20.73 2.08 6.61
N ILE A 57 -19.54 2.64 6.87
CA ILE A 57 -18.31 2.18 6.21
C ILE A 57 -18.05 0.69 6.48
N VAL A 58 -18.13 0.27 7.74
CA VAL A 58 -17.92 -1.12 8.14
C VAL A 58 -18.98 -2.05 7.54
N LEU A 59 -20.26 -1.65 7.59
CA LEU A 59 -21.37 -2.49 7.14
C LEU A 59 -21.49 -2.61 5.62
N ILE A 60 -21.32 -1.49 4.90
CA ILE A 60 -21.54 -1.43 3.45
C ILE A 60 -20.32 -1.94 2.70
N PHE A 61 -19.12 -1.51 3.11
CA PHE A 61 -17.90 -1.79 2.36
C PHE A 61 -17.06 -2.92 2.95
N LYS A 62 -17.54 -3.59 4.00
CA LYS A 62 -16.83 -4.69 4.67
C LYS A 62 -15.41 -4.31 5.14
N ILE A 63 -15.23 -3.03 5.47
CA ILE A 63 -14.02 -2.51 6.10
C ILE A 63 -13.94 -3.03 7.52
N ASP A 64 -12.74 -3.38 7.98
CA ASP A 64 -12.54 -3.84 9.35
C ASP A 64 -12.73 -2.70 10.35
N GLY A 65 -13.58 -2.94 11.36
CA GLY A 65 -13.90 -1.93 12.37
C GLY A 65 -12.76 -1.68 13.36
N ASN A 66 -11.94 -2.69 13.67
CA ASN A 66 -10.78 -2.52 14.56
C ASN A 66 -9.70 -1.71 13.88
N TRP A 67 -9.48 -1.93 12.58
CA TRP A 67 -8.60 -1.09 11.79
C TRP A 67 -9.14 0.34 11.76
N LEU A 68 -10.39 0.55 11.36
CA LEU A 68 -10.96 1.90 11.22
C LEU A 68 -10.94 2.70 12.52
N LEU A 69 -11.34 2.09 13.64
CA LEU A 69 -11.47 2.78 14.92
C LEU A 69 -10.16 2.83 15.70
N ALA A 70 -9.46 1.70 15.82
CA ALA A 70 -8.28 1.56 16.67
C ALA A 70 -6.95 1.53 15.92
N GLY A 71 -6.96 1.43 14.59
CA GLY A 71 -5.74 1.31 13.77
C GLY A 71 -5.05 -0.05 13.87
N ILE A 72 -5.80 -1.10 14.25
CA ILE A 72 -5.26 -2.44 14.46
C ILE A 72 -5.76 -3.37 13.36
N GLY A 73 -4.86 -4.09 12.70
CA GLY A 73 -5.19 -5.08 11.68
C GLY A 73 -5.10 -4.55 10.24
N GLU A 74 -5.88 -5.15 9.35
CA GLU A 74 -5.94 -4.80 7.92
C GLU A 74 -7.23 -4.04 7.60
N ILE A 75 -7.25 -3.33 6.46
CA ILE A 75 -8.36 -2.49 6.05
C ILE A 75 -9.65 -3.29 5.73
N THR A 76 -9.52 -4.51 5.23
CA THR A 76 -10.64 -5.39 4.88
C THR A 76 -10.84 -6.50 5.90
N GLN A 77 -12.10 -6.90 6.09
CA GLN A 77 -12.42 -8.13 6.80
C GLN A 77 -11.97 -9.32 5.96
N ASN A 78 -10.89 -10.00 6.37
CA ASN A 78 -10.52 -11.31 5.82
C ASN A 78 -11.58 -12.33 6.26
N ASN A 79 -12.70 -12.39 5.53
CA ASN A 79 -13.72 -13.42 5.70
C ASN A 79 -13.19 -14.74 5.14
N ALA A 80 -12.23 -15.34 5.84
CA ALA A 80 -11.83 -16.74 5.64
C ALA A 80 -13.00 -17.73 5.89
N ALA A 81 -14.14 -17.24 6.40
CA ALA A 81 -15.31 -18.05 6.71
C ALA A 81 -16.38 -18.12 5.59
N GLU A 82 -16.34 -17.29 4.54
CA GLU A 82 -17.40 -17.26 3.51
C GLU A 82 -17.02 -17.95 2.18
N GLN A 83 -15.84 -18.59 2.08
CA GLN A 83 -15.40 -19.31 0.87
C GLN A 83 -15.37 -20.85 1.00
N LEU A 84 -16.09 -21.45 1.94
CA LEU A 84 -16.09 -22.92 2.13
C LEU A 84 -17.19 -23.68 1.37
N ASN A 85 -17.78 -23.08 0.33
CA ASN A 85 -18.88 -23.69 -0.42
C ASN A 85 -18.53 -24.08 -1.87
N SER A 86 -17.30 -24.54 -2.17
CA SER A 86 -17.07 -25.47 -3.29
C SER A 86 -15.64 -26.07 -3.28
N PRO A 87 -15.47 -27.40 -3.41
CA PRO A 87 -14.14 -28.04 -3.52
C PRO A 87 -13.29 -27.59 -4.73
N SER A 88 -13.86 -26.83 -5.67
CA SER A 88 -13.20 -26.35 -6.89
C SER A 88 -12.31 -25.12 -6.70
N GLU A 89 -12.57 -24.24 -5.71
CA GLU A 89 -11.78 -23.03 -5.49
C GLU A 89 -10.50 -23.28 -4.67
N ALA A 90 -10.51 -24.23 -3.72
CA ALA A 90 -9.34 -24.55 -2.90
C ALA A 90 -8.12 -24.96 -3.74
N LYS A 91 -8.35 -25.67 -4.86
CA LYS A 91 -7.29 -26.01 -5.82
C LYS A 91 -6.76 -24.79 -6.58
N LYS A 92 -7.62 -23.81 -6.88
CA LYS A 92 -7.19 -22.56 -7.55
C LYS A 92 -6.37 -21.70 -6.60
N VAL A 93 -6.84 -21.49 -5.37
CA VAL A 93 -6.10 -20.71 -4.36
C VAL A 93 -4.72 -21.30 -4.12
N LEU A 94 -4.61 -22.63 -3.93
CA LEU A 94 -3.31 -23.28 -3.73
C LEU A 94 -2.37 -23.13 -4.93
N LEU A 95 -2.90 -23.24 -6.16
CA LEU A 95 -2.11 -23.08 -7.40
C LEU A 95 -1.62 -21.64 -7.58
N ASN A 96 -2.44 -20.66 -7.17
CA ASN A 96 -2.12 -19.25 -7.27
C ASN A 96 -1.04 -18.89 -6.24
N THR A 97 -1.19 -19.33 -4.99
CA THR A 97 -0.18 -19.13 -3.93
C THR A 97 1.16 -19.78 -4.29
N GLN A 98 1.16 -21.02 -4.80
CA GLN A 98 2.39 -21.67 -5.25
C GLN A 98 3.06 -20.94 -6.43
N LYS A 99 2.25 -20.35 -7.32
CA LYS A 99 2.76 -19.56 -8.45
C LYS A 99 3.33 -18.23 -7.98
N ASP A 100 2.68 -17.57 -7.03
CA ASP A 100 3.12 -16.30 -6.45
C ASP A 100 4.43 -16.47 -5.67
N GLU A 101 4.59 -17.55 -4.88
CA GLU A 101 5.84 -17.89 -4.21
C GLU A 101 6.98 -18.15 -5.22
N SER A 102 6.69 -18.85 -6.33
CA SER A 102 7.67 -19.11 -7.38
C SER A 102 8.10 -17.84 -8.14
N ILE A 103 7.18 -16.88 -8.33
CA ILE A 103 7.48 -15.59 -8.96
C ILE A 103 8.30 -14.72 -8.00
N LEU A 104 7.89 -14.66 -6.74
CA LEU A 104 8.55 -13.87 -5.71
C LEU A 104 10.01 -14.32 -5.50
N TYR A 105 10.25 -15.63 -5.43
CA TYR A 105 11.60 -16.19 -5.33
C TYR A 105 12.49 -15.79 -6.53
N LYS A 106 11.91 -15.76 -7.74
CA LYS A 106 12.64 -15.39 -8.96
C LYS A 106 13.03 -13.91 -8.95
N ILE A 107 12.12 -13.03 -8.53
CA ILE A 107 12.37 -11.59 -8.40
C ILE A 107 13.49 -11.33 -7.37
N TYR A 108 13.45 -11.98 -6.21
CA TYR A 108 14.50 -11.81 -5.19
C TYR A 108 15.86 -12.26 -5.70
N LYS A 109 15.94 -13.40 -6.39
CA LYS A 109 17.19 -13.92 -6.95
C LYS A 109 17.78 -12.98 -8.01
N GLU A 110 16.95 -12.51 -8.94
CA GLU A 110 17.38 -11.56 -9.98
C GLU A 110 17.86 -10.23 -9.35
N LYS A 111 17.21 -9.78 -8.26
CA LYS A 111 17.63 -8.58 -7.52
C LYS A 111 18.98 -8.77 -6.81
N ASP A 112 19.22 -9.91 -6.21
CA ASP A 112 20.52 -10.20 -5.58
C ASP A 112 21.66 -10.27 -6.60
N GLU A 113 21.41 -10.83 -7.78
CA GLU A 113 22.36 -10.85 -8.91
C GLU A 113 22.64 -9.43 -9.43
N GLU A 114 21.60 -8.60 -9.61
CA GLU A 114 21.75 -7.19 -10.02
C GLU A 114 22.58 -6.39 -9.00
N VAL A 115 22.31 -6.56 -7.71
CA VAL A 115 23.08 -5.92 -6.63
C VAL A 115 24.55 -6.36 -6.64
N GLY A 116 24.82 -7.63 -6.91
CA GLY A 116 26.18 -8.15 -7.06
C GLY A 116 26.94 -7.45 -8.20
N ASN A 117 26.33 -7.39 -9.37
CA ASN A 117 26.92 -6.75 -10.56
C ASN A 117 27.17 -5.25 -10.35
N LEU A 118 26.23 -4.54 -9.71
CA LEU A 118 26.39 -3.12 -9.39
C LEU A 118 27.54 -2.88 -8.41
N LYS A 119 27.70 -3.73 -7.39
CA LYS A 119 28.83 -3.64 -6.44
C LYS A 119 30.17 -3.80 -7.16
N GLU A 120 30.27 -4.75 -8.09
CA GLU A 120 31.48 -4.96 -8.87
C GLU A 120 31.78 -3.75 -9.78
N TYR A 121 30.78 -3.24 -10.48
CA TYR A 121 30.93 -2.07 -11.35
C TYR A 121 31.38 -0.83 -10.57
N ILE A 122 30.77 -0.57 -9.40
CA ILE A 122 31.18 0.51 -8.50
C ILE A 122 32.63 0.31 -8.04
N GLY A 123 33.04 -0.92 -7.74
CA GLY A 123 34.43 -1.23 -7.38
C GLY A 123 35.42 -0.87 -8.49
N ARG A 124 35.12 -1.26 -9.72
CA ARG A 124 35.95 -0.95 -10.90
C ARG A 124 36.05 0.55 -11.15
N LEU A 125 34.93 1.27 -11.04
CA LEU A 125 34.91 2.72 -11.20
C LEU A 125 35.73 3.44 -10.13
N LYS A 126 35.64 3.00 -8.86
CA LYS A 126 36.44 3.57 -7.77
C LYS A 126 37.94 3.41 -8.02
N ALA A 127 38.37 2.21 -8.42
CA ALA A 127 39.78 1.94 -8.74
C ALA A 127 40.26 2.78 -9.93
N TYR A 128 39.41 2.98 -10.93
CA TYR A 128 39.74 3.82 -12.08
C TYR A 128 39.87 5.31 -11.72
N ILE A 129 38.99 5.82 -10.86
CA ILE A 129 39.09 7.21 -10.36
C ILE A 129 40.39 7.38 -9.58
N GLU A 130 40.73 6.47 -8.66
CA GLU A 130 41.97 6.52 -7.88
C GLU A 130 43.21 6.47 -8.78
N PHE A 131 43.19 5.69 -9.86
CA PHE A 131 44.25 5.68 -10.86
C PHE A 131 44.41 7.04 -11.56
N LEU A 132 43.31 7.66 -11.98
CA LEU A 132 43.34 8.97 -12.65
C LEU A 132 43.81 10.08 -11.71
N GLU A 133 43.37 10.07 -10.45
CA GLU A 133 43.80 11.02 -9.42
C GLU A 133 45.32 10.92 -9.18
N ASN A 134 45.84 9.70 -9.04
CA ASN A 134 47.27 9.46 -8.89
C ASN A 134 48.09 9.87 -10.12
N LYS A 135 47.53 9.67 -11.32
CA LYS A 135 48.18 10.10 -12.58
C LYS A 135 48.26 11.63 -12.65
N LYS A 136 47.15 12.31 -12.32
CA LYS A 136 47.08 13.78 -12.31
C LYS A 136 48.06 14.40 -11.29
N GLN A 137 48.19 13.80 -10.10
CA GLN A 137 49.18 14.26 -9.11
C GLN A 137 50.63 14.12 -9.58
N LYS A 138 50.95 13.11 -10.38
CA LYS A 138 52.31 12.96 -10.94
C LYS A 138 52.62 13.96 -12.03
N GLU A 139 51.62 14.33 -12.85
CA GLU A 139 51.75 15.34 -13.90
C GLU A 139 51.84 16.78 -13.36
N GLU A 140 51.42 17.04 -12.12
CA GLU A 140 51.54 18.36 -11.46
C GLU A 140 52.88 18.57 -10.72
N ILE A 141 53.73 17.53 -10.63
CA ILE A 141 55.02 17.56 -9.89
C ILE A 141 56.26 17.58 -10.83
N GLU A 142 56.06 17.35 -12.14
CA GLU A 142 57.07 17.56 -13.21
C GLU A 142 56.97 18.97 -13.82
#